data_AF-A0AAW0FZA0-F1
#
_entry.id   AF-A0AAW0FZA0-F1
#
_cell.length_a   1.000
_cell.length_b   1.000
_cell.length_c   1.000
_cell.angle_alpha   90.00
_cell.angle_beta   90.00
_cell.angle_gamma   90.00
#
_symmetry.space_group_name_H-M   'P 1'
#
loop_
_entity.id
_entity.type
_entity.pdbx_description
1 polymer ?
#
loop_
_entity_poly.entity_id
_entity_poly.type
_entity_poly.pdbx_seq_one_letter_code
_entity_poly.pdbx_strand_id
1 'polypeptide(L)'
;MTVLSHPSIRDGWFREISSQWPGQAMSLKVRKILHVEKSLYQDVLVFESETYGNILVLDGVIQCTERDEFSYQEMIAHLPLASHPNPKKVLVIGGGDGGVVREVLKHDTVEQVVLCDIDEAVVRVSKQFLPHMSSLLNDPRVTVFIGDGFKFLADNTSTYDVIITDSSDPVGPAESLFQKPYFDLLNGASHSWWTHLNSSRVFVVAPAPHQRTEEDYEGHLPCRRIRLHHYSHLPEWTNWFRRLLQGGW
;
A
#
# COMPACT_ATOMS: atom_id res chain seq x y z
N MET A 1 6.21 -12.70 -32.10
CA MET A 1 5.96 -12.02 -30.81
C MET A 1 6.70 -10.70 -30.85
N THR A 2 6.01 -9.58 -30.64
CA THR A 2 6.65 -8.26 -30.57
C THR A 2 7.55 -8.23 -29.33
N VAL A 3 8.81 -7.84 -29.50
CA VAL A 3 9.72 -7.66 -28.37
C VAL A 3 9.27 -6.41 -27.63
N LEU A 4 8.83 -6.56 -26.38
CA LEU A 4 8.49 -5.42 -25.53
C LEU A 4 9.76 -4.62 -25.21
N SER A 5 9.63 -3.30 -25.15
CA SER A 5 10.70 -2.38 -24.76
C SER A 5 10.13 -1.27 -23.90
N HIS A 6 10.97 -0.65 -23.08
CA HIS A 6 10.59 0.44 -22.20
C HIS A 6 11.74 1.44 -22.03
N PRO A 7 11.51 2.77 -22.09
CA PRO A 7 12.58 3.77 -22.05
C PRO A 7 13.42 3.77 -20.76
N SER A 8 12.87 3.28 -19.65
CA SER A 8 13.60 3.11 -18.37
C SER A 8 14.50 1.87 -18.32
N ILE A 9 14.41 0.99 -19.32
CA ILE A 9 15.23 -0.22 -19.42
C ILE A 9 16.29 -0.02 -20.51
N ARG A 10 17.55 0.04 -20.09
CA ARG A 10 18.71 0.25 -20.98
C ARG A 10 19.81 -0.73 -20.64
N ASP A 11 20.39 -1.36 -21.66
CA ASP A 11 21.45 -2.38 -21.53
C ASP A 11 21.03 -3.58 -20.65
N GLY A 12 19.73 -3.90 -20.68
CA GLY A 12 19.10 -4.94 -19.87
C GLY A 12 18.99 -4.61 -18.37
N TRP A 13 19.10 -3.34 -18.00
CA TRP A 13 18.92 -2.86 -16.63
C TRP A 13 17.79 -1.84 -16.56
N PHE A 14 16.87 -2.05 -15.62
CA PHE A 14 15.95 -1.02 -15.17
C PHE A 14 16.68 -0.12 -14.16
N ARG A 15 16.45 1.19 -14.23
CA ARG A 15 17.03 2.17 -13.30
C ARG A 15 15.91 3.07 -12.78
N GLU A 16 15.68 3.01 -11.48
CA GLU A 16 14.74 3.88 -10.79
C GLU A 16 15.41 5.24 -10.52
N ILE A 17 14.96 6.27 -11.22
CA ILE A 17 15.49 7.63 -11.12
C ILE A 17 14.30 8.56 -10.91
N SER A 18 14.33 9.36 -9.85
CA SER A 18 13.31 10.37 -9.56
C SER A 18 13.92 11.65 -9.05
N SER A 19 13.23 12.77 -9.29
CA SER A 19 13.57 14.07 -8.70
C SER A 19 13.38 14.12 -7.19
N GLN A 20 12.65 13.16 -6.60
CA GLN A 20 12.48 13.05 -5.15
C GLN A 20 13.74 12.54 -4.42
N TRP A 21 14.65 11.84 -5.13
CA TRP A 21 15.93 11.37 -4.60
C TRP A 21 17.10 11.73 -5.54
N PRO A 22 17.43 13.03 -5.67
CA PRO A 22 18.45 13.47 -6.60
C PRO A 22 19.82 12.91 -6.23
N GLY A 23 20.58 12.45 -7.24
CA GLY A 23 21.96 11.97 -7.06
C GLY A 23 22.09 10.48 -6.72
N GLN A 24 20.97 9.73 -6.63
CA GLN A 24 20.98 8.29 -6.39
C GLN A 24 19.98 7.56 -7.29
N ALA A 25 20.20 6.25 -7.50
CA ALA A 25 19.31 5.39 -8.27
C ALA A 25 19.47 3.93 -7.85
N MET A 26 18.37 3.19 -7.77
CA MET A 26 18.39 1.72 -7.66
C MET A 26 18.35 1.10 -9.05
N SER A 27 19.15 0.06 -9.29
CA SER A 27 19.20 -0.63 -10.58
C SER A 27 18.97 -2.12 -10.41
N LEU A 28 18.08 -2.69 -11.23
CA LEU A 28 17.75 -4.10 -11.22
C LEU A 28 17.91 -4.71 -12.62
N LYS A 29 18.60 -5.85 -12.70
CA LYS A 29 18.84 -6.54 -13.97
C LYS A 29 17.53 -7.17 -14.43
N VAL A 30 17.12 -6.81 -15.65
CA VAL A 30 15.88 -7.29 -16.26
C VAL A 30 16.16 -8.59 -17.00
N ARG A 31 15.45 -9.66 -16.62
CA ARG A 31 15.44 -10.93 -17.35
C ARG A 31 14.47 -10.85 -18.53
N LYS A 32 13.25 -10.34 -18.29
CA LYS A 32 12.21 -10.23 -19.31
C LYS A 32 11.17 -9.16 -18.96
N ILE A 33 10.78 -8.34 -19.94
CA ILE A 33 9.62 -7.45 -19.80
C ILE A 33 8.34 -8.26 -19.99
N LEU A 34 7.42 -8.15 -19.04
CA LEU A 34 6.16 -8.90 -19.00
C LEU A 34 4.98 -8.04 -19.47
N HIS A 35 4.96 -6.76 -19.10
CA HIS A 35 3.88 -5.82 -19.42
C HIS A 35 4.40 -4.39 -19.57
N VAL A 36 3.83 -3.64 -20.51
CA VAL A 36 4.03 -2.20 -20.67
C VAL A 36 2.71 -1.58 -21.11
N GLU A 37 2.22 -0.59 -20.37
CA GLU A 37 0.97 0.10 -20.66
C GLU A 37 0.99 1.51 -20.08
N LYS A 38 0.51 2.50 -20.84
CA LYS A 38 0.16 3.80 -20.27
C LYS A 38 -1.34 3.79 -19.97
N SER A 39 -1.71 3.76 -18.69
CA SER A 39 -3.10 3.82 -18.25
C SER A 39 -3.62 5.27 -18.34
N LEU A 40 -4.87 5.49 -17.90
CA LEU A 40 -5.41 6.84 -17.75
C LEU A 40 -4.67 7.68 -16.70
N TYR A 41 -3.94 7.03 -15.79
CA TYR A 41 -3.32 7.67 -14.63
C TYR A 41 -1.80 7.69 -14.71
N GLN A 42 -1.18 6.59 -15.13
CA GLN A 42 0.26 6.40 -14.98
C GLN A 42 0.83 5.41 -16.01
N ASP A 43 2.16 5.40 -16.11
CA ASP A 43 2.91 4.38 -16.84
C ASP A 43 3.03 3.13 -15.98
N VAL A 44 2.59 1.99 -16.50
CA VAL A 44 2.55 0.69 -15.82
C VAL A 44 3.51 -0.26 -16.50
N LEU A 45 4.57 -0.63 -15.79
CA LEU A 45 5.58 -1.56 -16.24
C LEU A 45 5.64 -2.76 -15.29
N VAL A 46 5.61 -3.96 -15.85
CA VAL A 46 5.96 -5.19 -15.12
C VAL A 46 7.07 -5.92 -15.82
N PHE A 47 8.10 -6.30 -15.07
CA PHE A 47 9.19 -7.10 -15.59
C PHE A 47 9.65 -8.16 -14.59
N GLU A 48 10.15 -9.27 -15.12
CA GLU A 48 10.86 -10.29 -14.36
C GLU A 48 12.32 -9.86 -14.23
N SER A 49 12.82 -9.79 -13.00
CA SER A 49 14.22 -9.52 -12.70
C SER A 49 15.05 -10.80 -12.52
N GLU A 50 16.37 -10.70 -12.59
CA GLU A 50 17.26 -11.84 -12.34
C GLU A 50 17.23 -12.33 -10.88
N THR A 51 16.94 -11.45 -9.90
CA THR A 51 17.17 -11.75 -8.48
C THR A 51 16.08 -11.29 -7.50
N TYR A 52 15.01 -10.64 -7.97
CA TYR A 52 13.91 -10.10 -7.14
C TYR A 52 12.52 -10.59 -7.60
N GLY A 53 12.45 -11.53 -8.55
CA GLY A 53 11.19 -12.01 -9.12
C GLY A 53 10.53 -10.97 -10.02
N ASN A 54 9.20 -11.01 -10.11
CA ASN A 54 8.41 -10.01 -10.82
C ASN A 54 8.34 -8.70 -10.04
N ILE A 55 8.40 -7.59 -10.78
CA ILE A 55 8.45 -6.24 -10.22
C ILE A 55 7.39 -5.38 -10.89
N LEU A 56 6.59 -4.69 -10.07
CA LEU A 56 5.67 -3.64 -10.51
C LEU A 56 6.36 -2.28 -10.42
N VAL A 57 6.30 -1.52 -11.50
CA VAL A 57 6.79 -0.15 -11.59
C VAL A 57 5.67 0.74 -12.09
N LEU A 58 5.45 1.85 -11.38
CA LEU A 58 4.49 2.89 -11.75
C LEU A 58 5.21 4.22 -11.93
N ASP A 59 5.03 4.86 -13.09
CA ASP A 59 5.72 6.12 -13.47
C ASP A 59 7.24 6.11 -13.19
N GLY A 60 7.87 4.94 -13.39
CA GLY A 60 9.31 4.75 -13.20
C GLY A 60 9.77 4.50 -11.77
N VAL A 61 8.84 4.38 -10.81
CA VAL A 61 9.09 4.08 -9.39
C VAL A 61 8.66 2.64 -9.07
N ILE A 62 9.54 1.87 -8.44
CA ILE A 62 9.28 0.50 -7.98
C ILE A 62 8.22 0.56 -6.88
N GLN A 63 7.12 -0.14 -7.07
CA GLN A 63 6.07 -0.26 -6.05
C GLN A 63 6.28 -1.49 -5.19
N CYS A 64 6.59 -2.63 -5.81
CA CYS A 64 6.84 -3.88 -5.10
C CYS A 64 7.74 -4.83 -5.90
N THR A 65 8.43 -5.71 -5.18
CA THR A 65 9.11 -6.88 -5.74
C THR A 65 8.63 -8.14 -5.02
N GLU A 66 8.49 -9.26 -5.74
CA GLU A 66 8.08 -10.53 -5.11
C GLU A 66 9.04 -10.98 -3.99
N ARG A 67 10.30 -10.57 -4.04
CA ARG A 67 11.32 -10.99 -3.07
C ARG A 67 11.17 -10.33 -1.70
N ASP A 68 10.73 -9.08 -1.64
CA ASP A 68 10.77 -8.27 -0.41
C ASP A 68 9.47 -7.54 -0.06
N GLU A 69 8.41 -7.67 -0.87
CA GLU A 69 7.07 -7.12 -0.60
C GLU A 69 6.57 -7.40 0.82
N PHE A 70 6.88 -8.59 1.35
CA PHE A 70 6.34 -9.06 2.63
C PHE A 70 6.71 -8.10 3.76
N SER A 71 7.88 -7.47 3.69
CA SER A 71 8.33 -6.58 4.75
C SER A 71 7.50 -5.31 4.82
N TYR A 72 7.10 -4.76 3.67
CA TYR A 72 6.21 -3.60 3.63
C TYR A 72 4.76 -4.02 3.95
N GLN A 73 4.27 -5.06 3.27
CA GLN A 73 2.86 -5.47 3.33
C GLN A 73 2.46 -5.99 4.72
N GLU A 74 3.28 -6.83 5.36
CA GLU A 74 2.99 -7.32 6.72
C GLU A 74 2.96 -6.14 7.70
N MET A 75 3.89 -5.19 7.56
CA MET A 75 4.02 -4.08 8.48
C MET A 75 2.84 -3.11 8.35
N ILE A 76 2.49 -2.71 7.13
CA ILE A 76 1.40 -1.75 6.91
C ILE A 76 0.03 -2.34 7.24
N ALA A 77 -0.15 -3.66 7.11
CA ALA A 77 -1.40 -4.33 7.46
C ALA A 77 -1.49 -4.68 8.96
N HIS A 78 -0.47 -5.35 9.51
CA HIS A 78 -0.60 -5.94 10.85
C HIS A 78 -0.43 -4.93 11.98
N LEU A 79 0.35 -3.87 11.82
CA LEU A 79 0.44 -2.82 12.86
C LEU A 79 -0.92 -2.23 13.23
N PRO A 80 -1.75 -1.74 12.27
CA PRO A 80 -3.05 -1.20 12.61
C PRO A 80 -4.04 -2.28 13.07
N LEU A 81 -4.06 -3.46 12.43
CA LEU A 81 -5.00 -4.53 12.77
C LEU A 81 -4.74 -5.13 14.16
N ALA A 82 -3.48 -5.42 14.51
CA ALA A 82 -3.10 -5.97 15.81
C ALA A 82 -3.26 -4.95 16.96
N SER A 83 -3.40 -3.67 16.64
CA SER A 83 -3.65 -2.61 17.62
C SER A 83 -5.14 -2.32 17.83
N HIS A 84 -6.01 -2.85 16.97
CA HIS A 84 -7.46 -2.77 17.11
C HIS A 84 -7.98 -4.04 17.81
N PRO A 85 -8.87 -3.96 18.81
CA PRO A 85 -9.25 -5.15 19.60
C PRO A 85 -10.08 -6.18 18.81
N ASN A 86 -10.80 -5.76 17.78
CA ASN A 86 -11.67 -6.63 16.98
C ASN A 86 -12.01 -6.01 15.61
N PRO A 87 -11.03 -5.90 14.68
CA PRO A 87 -11.26 -5.27 13.38
C PRO A 87 -12.13 -6.17 12.48
N LYS A 88 -13.27 -5.67 12.01
CA LYS A 88 -14.21 -6.42 11.15
C LYS A 88 -14.31 -5.87 9.74
N LYS A 89 -14.37 -4.53 9.60
CA LYS A 89 -14.47 -3.84 8.31
C LYS A 89 -13.22 -3.04 8.04
N VAL A 90 -12.49 -3.42 7.00
CA VAL A 90 -11.20 -2.81 6.64
C VAL A 90 -11.30 -2.15 5.27
N LEU A 91 -10.80 -0.93 5.15
CA LEU A 91 -10.62 -0.23 3.88
C LEU A 91 -9.14 -0.14 3.56
N VAL A 92 -8.76 -0.53 2.35
CA VAL A 92 -7.43 -0.33 1.78
C VAL A 92 -7.59 0.65 0.61
N ILE A 93 -6.94 1.81 0.67
CA ILE A 93 -6.90 2.81 -0.40
C ILE A 93 -5.54 2.70 -1.09
N GLY A 94 -5.56 2.55 -2.42
CA GLY A 94 -4.39 2.10 -3.17
C GLY A 94 -4.16 0.60 -2.97
N GLY A 95 -2.91 0.13 -3.09
CA GLY A 95 -2.57 -1.29 -2.89
C GLY A 95 -3.12 -2.23 -3.96
N GLY A 96 -3.21 -1.76 -5.22
CA GLY A 96 -3.73 -2.52 -6.35
C GLY A 96 -3.00 -3.84 -6.67
N ASP A 97 -1.80 -4.06 -6.11
CA ASP A 97 -1.12 -5.37 -6.18
C ASP A 97 -1.82 -6.46 -5.35
N GLY A 98 -2.64 -6.06 -4.37
CA GLY A 98 -3.47 -6.93 -3.54
C GLY A 98 -2.76 -7.57 -2.34
N GLY A 99 -1.46 -7.34 -2.18
CA GLY A 99 -0.68 -7.97 -1.13
C GLY A 99 -1.03 -7.46 0.27
N VAL A 100 -1.36 -6.17 0.44
CA VAL A 100 -1.92 -5.67 1.70
C VAL A 100 -3.26 -6.35 2.03
N VAL A 101 -4.13 -6.55 1.04
CA VAL A 101 -5.40 -7.28 1.23
C VAL A 101 -5.13 -8.72 1.66
N ARG A 102 -4.15 -9.40 1.07
CA ARG A 102 -3.71 -10.74 1.48
C ARG A 102 -3.34 -10.77 2.96
N GLU A 103 -2.60 -9.78 3.45
CA GLU A 103 -2.19 -9.68 4.85
C GLU A 103 -3.36 -9.36 5.79
N VAL A 104 -4.29 -8.49 5.36
CA VAL A 104 -5.51 -8.18 6.11
C VAL A 104 -6.36 -9.44 6.34
N LEU A 105 -6.53 -10.27 5.31
CA LEU A 105 -7.37 -11.48 5.37
C LEU A 105 -6.82 -12.60 6.28
N LYS A 106 -5.59 -12.48 6.77
CA LYS A 106 -5.02 -13.38 7.80
C LYS A 106 -5.62 -13.15 9.19
N HIS A 107 -6.36 -12.06 9.40
CA HIS A 107 -7.02 -11.75 10.67
C HIS A 107 -8.44 -12.33 10.66
N ASP A 108 -8.70 -13.37 11.46
CA ASP A 108 -9.98 -14.10 11.49
C ASP A 108 -11.19 -13.25 11.88
N THR A 109 -10.96 -12.12 12.55
CA THR A 109 -12.03 -11.16 12.91
C THR A 109 -12.54 -10.36 11.71
N VAL A 110 -11.77 -10.30 10.61
CA VAL A 110 -12.11 -9.51 9.44
C VAL A 110 -13.24 -10.17 8.65
N GLU A 111 -14.36 -9.46 8.58
CA GLU A 111 -15.60 -9.88 7.91
C GLU A 111 -15.70 -9.26 6.50
N GLN A 112 -15.13 -8.07 6.30
CA GLN A 112 -15.19 -7.35 5.02
C GLN A 112 -13.90 -6.55 4.78
N VAL A 113 -13.39 -6.62 3.56
CA VAL A 113 -12.29 -5.78 3.06
C VAL A 113 -12.75 -5.06 1.80
N VAL A 114 -12.57 -3.75 1.75
CA VAL A 114 -12.74 -2.97 0.51
C VAL A 114 -11.37 -2.54 0.05
N LEU A 115 -11.02 -2.89 -1.19
CA LEU A 115 -9.87 -2.34 -1.91
C LEU A 115 -10.37 -1.22 -2.82
N CYS A 116 -9.96 0.01 -2.58
CA CYS A 116 -10.28 1.17 -3.40
C CYS A 116 -9.01 1.62 -4.13
N ASP A 117 -8.89 1.27 -5.41
CA ASP A 117 -7.77 1.68 -6.25
C ASP A 117 -8.27 2.54 -7.42
N ILE A 118 -7.56 3.62 -7.73
CA ILE A 118 -7.97 4.54 -8.79
C ILE A 118 -7.74 3.97 -10.19
N ASP A 119 -6.76 3.06 -10.34
CA ASP A 119 -6.27 2.60 -11.63
C ASP A 119 -6.56 1.11 -11.84
N GLU A 120 -7.58 0.82 -12.65
CA GLU A 120 -7.96 -0.55 -13.03
C GLU A 120 -6.78 -1.32 -13.64
N ALA A 121 -5.88 -0.64 -14.37
CA ALA A 121 -4.75 -1.29 -15.01
C ALA A 121 -3.83 -1.94 -13.97
N VAL A 122 -3.61 -1.28 -12.82
CA VAL A 122 -2.76 -1.80 -11.74
C VAL A 122 -3.34 -3.10 -11.18
N VAL A 123 -4.63 -3.12 -10.86
CA VAL A 123 -5.31 -4.31 -10.33
C VAL A 123 -5.28 -5.45 -11.35
N ARG A 124 -5.62 -5.17 -12.61
CA ARG A 124 -5.66 -6.17 -13.68
C ARG A 124 -4.29 -6.78 -13.95
N VAL A 125 -3.26 -5.93 -14.09
CA VAL A 125 -1.88 -6.34 -14.34
C VAL A 125 -1.33 -7.15 -13.17
N SER A 126 -1.64 -6.75 -11.94
CA SER A 126 -1.23 -7.46 -10.74
C SER A 126 -1.88 -8.85 -10.62
N LYS A 127 -3.17 -8.98 -10.94
CA LYS A 127 -3.84 -10.29 -11.04
C LYS A 127 -3.17 -11.24 -12.04
N GLN A 128 -2.59 -10.69 -13.10
CA GLN A 128 -1.94 -11.48 -14.14
C GLN A 128 -0.49 -11.86 -13.80
N PHE A 129 0.30 -10.91 -13.28
CA PHE A 129 1.75 -11.07 -13.16
C PHE A 129 2.25 -11.15 -11.71
N LEU A 130 1.41 -10.87 -10.72
CA LEU A 130 1.74 -10.90 -9.30
C LEU A 130 0.72 -11.77 -8.52
N PRO A 131 0.46 -13.02 -8.92
CA PRO A 131 -0.58 -13.85 -8.31
C PRO A 131 -0.32 -14.15 -6.83
N HIS A 132 0.94 -14.13 -6.38
CA HIS A 132 1.29 -14.30 -4.96
C HIS A 132 0.72 -13.19 -4.06
N MET A 133 0.59 -11.97 -4.58
CA MET A 133 0.00 -10.83 -3.87
C MET A 133 -1.51 -10.74 -4.13
N SER A 134 -1.94 -10.91 -5.37
CA SER A 134 -3.31 -10.60 -5.81
C SER A 134 -4.31 -11.75 -5.73
N SER A 135 -3.89 -12.99 -5.46
CA SER A 135 -4.76 -14.18 -5.50
C SER A 135 -6.00 -14.09 -4.60
N LEU A 136 -5.91 -13.40 -3.47
CA LEU A 136 -7.02 -13.23 -2.54
C LEU A 136 -7.96 -12.07 -2.86
N LEU A 137 -7.73 -11.34 -3.96
CA LEU A 137 -8.68 -10.30 -4.41
C LEU A 137 -10.04 -10.85 -4.89
N ASN A 138 -10.17 -12.17 -5.02
CA ASN A 138 -11.43 -12.85 -5.32
C ASN A 138 -12.05 -13.54 -4.08
N ASP A 139 -11.48 -13.35 -2.88
CA ASP A 139 -12.08 -13.85 -1.63
C ASP A 139 -13.47 -13.21 -1.44
N PRO A 140 -14.50 -13.96 -0.99
CA PRO A 140 -15.86 -13.44 -0.84
C PRO A 140 -15.99 -12.26 0.16
N ARG A 141 -14.99 -12.05 1.02
CA ARG A 141 -14.93 -10.91 1.93
C ARG A 141 -14.41 -9.64 1.24
N VAL A 142 -13.86 -9.74 0.04
CA VAL A 142 -13.19 -8.64 -0.67
C VAL A 142 -14.11 -8.02 -1.72
N THR A 143 -14.27 -6.70 -1.63
CA THR A 143 -14.85 -5.88 -2.69
C THR A 143 -13.76 -5.01 -3.30
N VAL A 144 -13.48 -5.18 -4.59
CA VAL A 144 -12.61 -4.28 -5.34
C VAL A 144 -13.45 -3.17 -5.96
N PHE A 145 -13.19 -1.94 -5.56
CA PHE A 145 -13.78 -0.72 -6.09
C PHE A 145 -12.73 0.04 -6.89
N ILE A 146 -13.03 0.29 -8.18
CA ILE A 146 -12.19 1.11 -9.03
C ILE A 146 -12.67 2.55 -8.97
N GLY A 147 -11.88 3.43 -8.38
CA GLY A 147 -12.19 4.84 -8.28
C GLY A 147 -11.32 5.60 -7.30
N ASP A 148 -11.55 6.91 -7.25
CA ASP A 148 -10.81 7.84 -6.40
C ASP A 148 -11.08 7.59 -4.91
N GLY A 149 -10.02 7.31 -4.15
CA GLY A 149 -10.10 7.02 -2.71
C GLY A 149 -10.53 8.21 -1.86
N PHE A 150 -10.21 9.44 -2.26
CA PHE A 150 -10.66 10.66 -1.59
C PHE A 150 -12.18 10.81 -1.73
N LYS A 151 -12.70 10.63 -2.95
CA LYS A 151 -14.16 10.64 -3.19
C LYS A 151 -14.84 9.48 -2.47
N PHE A 152 -14.24 8.29 -2.50
CA PHE A 152 -14.77 7.12 -1.82
C PHE A 152 -14.94 7.36 -0.32
N LEU A 153 -13.94 7.96 0.34
CA LEU A 153 -14.03 8.31 1.76
C LEU A 153 -15.14 9.33 2.05
N ALA A 154 -15.32 10.33 1.18
CA ALA A 154 -16.37 11.33 1.35
C ALA A 154 -17.78 10.73 1.36
N ASP A 155 -18.00 9.67 0.57
CA ASP A 155 -19.29 8.98 0.47
C ASP A 155 -19.48 7.90 1.56
N ASN A 156 -18.43 7.51 2.30
CA ASN A 156 -18.44 6.38 3.25
C ASN A 156 -18.05 6.81 4.68
N THR A 157 -18.87 7.65 5.30
CA THR A 157 -18.67 8.09 6.69
C THR A 157 -18.99 6.98 7.72
N SER A 158 -18.25 6.92 8.83
CA SER A 158 -18.46 5.98 9.94
C SER A 158 -18.75 4.53 9.53
N THR A 159 -17.91 3.96 8.66
CA THR A 159 -18.16 2.64 8.05
C THR A 159 -17.08 1.60 8.39
N TYR A 160 -15.83 2.04 8.61
CA TYR A 160 -14.68 1.15 8.72
C TYR A 160 -14.04 1.20 10.11
N ASP A 161 -13.52 0.05 10.55
CA ASP A 161 -12.80 -0.10 11.81
C ASP A 161 -11.31 0.22 11.64
N VAL A 162 -10.75 -0.12 10.47
CA VAL A 162 -9.35 0.15 10.09
C VAL A 162 -9.30 0.68 8.65
N ILE A 163 -8.51 1.72 8.43
CA ILE A 163 -8.26 2.29 7.09
C ILE A 163 -6.75 2.31 6.85
N ILE A 164 -6.31 1.65 5.78
CA ILE A 164 -4.92 1.59 5.34
C ILE A 164 -4.79 2.40 4.06
N THR A 165 -3.85 3.36 4.03
CA THR A 165 -3.52 4.10 2.81
C THR A 165 -2.19 3.57 2.26
N ASP A 166 -2.29 2.68 1.28
CA ASP A 166 -1.18 2.10 0.56
C ASP A 166 -0.99 2.85 -0.78
N SER A 167 -0.52 4.09 -0.67
CA SER A 167 -0.30 4.96 -1.81
C SER A 167 1.17 5.03 -2.21
N SER A 168 1.41 5.30 -3.50
CA SER A 168 2.73 5.72 -3.97
C SER A 168 3.16 7.05 -3.31
N ASP A 169 4.38 7.48 -3.62
CA ASP A 169 4.90 8.80 -3.27
C ASP A 169 3.91 9.94 -3.63
N PRO A 170 3.98 11.11 -2.95
CA PRO A 170 3.07 12.25 -3.13
C PRO A 170 3.28 12.98 -4.46
N VAL A 171 3.20 12.27 -5.58
CA VAL A 171 3.32 12.76 -6.95
C VAL A 171 2.17 12.18 -7.77
N GLY A 172 1.63 12.97 -8.69
CA GLY A 172 0.55 12.53 -9.57
C GLY A 172 -0.74 12.24 -8.77
N PRO A 173 -1.43 11.11 -9.02
CA PRO A 173 -2.74 10.84 -8.42
C PRO A 173 -2.71 10.72 -6.88
N ALA A 174 -1.57 10.36 -6.29
CA ALA A 174 -1.43 10.18 -4.86
C ALA A 174 -1.24 11.50 -4.07
N GLU A 175 -0.94 12.63 -4.72
CA GLU A 175 -0.65 13.91 -4.05
C GLU A 175 -1.76 14.35 -3.06
N SER A 176 -3.02 14.15 -3.46
CA SER A 176 -4.20 14.51 -2.65
C SER A 176 -4.26 13.74 -1.32
N LEU A 177 -3.70 12.53 -1.26
CA LEU A 177 -3.69 11.65 -0.09
C LEU A 177 -2.74 12.14 1.02
N PHE A 178 -1.92 13.16 0.74
CA PHE A 178 -0.97 13.74 1.69
C PHE A 178 -1.35 15.15 2.15
N GLN A 179 -2.56 15.60 1.80
CA GLN A 179 -3.08 16.91 2.15
C GLN A 179 -4.06 16.86 3.33
N LYS A 180 -4.17 17.95 4.08
CA LYS A 180 -5.05 18.07 5.25
C LYS A 180 -6.49 17.58 5.01
N PRO A 181 -7.16 17.93 3.88
CA PRO A 181 -8.53 17.48 3.63
C PRO A 181 -8.70 15.96 3.64
N TYR A 182 -7.68 15.20 3.22
CA TYR A 182 -7.71 13.74 3.24
C TYR A 182 -7.73 13.19 4.67
N PHE A 183 -6.91 13.76 5.56
CA PHE A 183 -6.91 13.37 6.98
C PHE A 183 -8.22 13.71 7.68
N ASP A 184 -8.87 14.82 7.31
CA ASP A 184 -10.20 15.18 7.83
C ASP A 184 -11.26 14.13 7.39
N LEU A 185 -11.19 13.65 6.15
CA LEU A 185 -12.07 12.59 5.64
C LEU A 185 -11.82 11.24 6.30
N LEU A 186 -10.55 10.86 6.51
CA LEU A 186 -10.19 9.64 7.23
C LEU A 186 -10.82 9.60 8.63
N ASN A 187 -10.83 10.74 9.33
CA ASN A 187 -11.47 10.86 10.62
C ASN A 187 -13.01 10.66 10.52
N GLY A 188 -13.65 11.24 9.51
CA GLY A 188 -15.10 11.08 9.28
C GLY A 188 -15.53 9.67 8.87
N ALA A 189 -14.70 8.94 8.12
CA ALA A 189 -14.94 7.57 7.67
C ALA A 189 -14.85 6.51 8.79
N SER A 190 -14.17 6.85 9.89
CA SER A 190 -14.05 5.99 11.06
C SER A 190 -15.32 5.98 11.92
N HIS A 191 -15.68 4.81 12.49
CA HIS A 191 -16.80 4.72 13.44
C HIS A 191 -16.57 5.63 14.66
N SER A 192 -17.35 6.70 14.82
CA SER A 192 -17.16 7.69 15.91
C SER A 192 -17.71 7.25 17.29
N TRP A 193 -18.55 6.21 17.34
CA TRP A 193 -19.38 5.90 18.51
C TRP A 193 -18.72 5.05 19.62
N TRP A 194 -17.42 4.77 19.54
CA TRP A 194 -16.68 4.07 20.61
C TRP A 194 -15.78 4.98 21.47
N THR A 195 -15.94 6.29 21.36
CA THR A 195 -15.07 7.29 21.99
C THR A 195 -15.21 7.43 23.52
N HIS A 196 -16.20 6.80 24.17
CA HIS A 196 -16.50 7.03 25.60
C HIS A 196 -16.28 5.85 26.55
N LEU A 197 -15.99 4.63 26.07
CA LEU A 197 -15.91 3.46 26.98
C LEU A 197 -14.74 2.49 26.80
N ASN A 198 -13.87 2.63 25.80
CA ASN A 198 -12.62 1.88 25.75
C ASN A 198 -11.63 2.47 24.73
N SER A 199 -10.34 2.37 25.02
CA SER A 199 -9.20 3.00 24.32
C SER A 199 -8.91 2.50 22.89
N SER A 200 -9.91 2.10 22.13
CA SER A 200 -9.75 1.54 20.79
C SER A 200 -9.96 2.65 19.75
N ARG A 201 -8.86 3.13 19.17
CA ARG A 201 -8.86 4.22 18.19
C ARG A 201 -8.48 3.65 16.82
N VAL A 202 -9.03 4.22 15.74
CA VAL A 202 -8.75 3.83 14.36
C VAL A 202 -7.31 4.16 13.96
N PHE A 203 -6.58 3.19 13.41
CA PHE A 203 -5.21 3.37 12.99
C PHE A 203 -5.16 3.70 11.49
N VAL A 204 -4.59 4.87 11.18
CA VAL A 204 -4.24 5.28 9.82
C VAL A 204 -2.74 5.08 9.65
N VAL A 205 -2.36 4.25 8.69
CA VAL A 205 -0.97 4.15 8.23
C VAL A 205 -0.91 4.70 6.82
N ALA A 206 -0.01 5.66 6.61
CA ALA A 206 0.39 6.18 5.31
C ALA A 206 1.93 6.23 5.29
N PRO A 207 2.57 5.94 4.15
CA PRO A 207 4.01 6.15 4.01
C PRO A 207 4.36 7.62 4.30
N ALA A 208 5.47 7.88 4.99
CA ALA A 208 5.93 9.24 5.22
C ALA A 208 6.88 9.66 4.09
N PRO A 209 6.65 10.78 3.37
CA PRO A 209 7.61 11.26 2.39
C PRO A 209 8.92 11.66 3.06
N HIS A 210 10.05 11.53 2.35
CA HIS A 210 11.40 11.80 2.84
C HIS A 210 11.63 13.22 3.41
N GLN A 211 10.71 14.17 3.23
CA GLN A 211 10.94 15.60 3.47
C GLN A 211 9.95 16.32 4.41
N ARG A 212 9.01 15.64 5.09
CA ARG A 212 8.12 16.32 6.07
C ARG A 212 8.44 15.98 7.53
N THR A 213 8.44 17.02 8.36
CA THR A 213 8.74 16.96 9.80
C THR A 213 7.45 16.74 10.62
N GLU A 214 7.59 16.47 11.92
CA GLU A 214 6.47 16.21 12.83
C GLU A 214 5.46 17.38 12.92
N GLU A 215 5.94 18.61 12.73
CA GLU A 215 5.19 19.86 12.91
C GLU A 215 4.07 20.06 11.88
N ASP A 216 4.18 19.48 10.67
CA ASP A 216 3.16 19.63 9.62
C ASP A 216 1.83 18.92 9.94
N TYR A 217 1.79 18.10 11.00
CA TYR A 217 0.67 17.20 11.31
C TYR A 217 0.17 17.28 12.76
N GLU A 218 0.81 18.08 13.63
CA GLU A 218 0.35 18.26 15.01
C GLU A 218 -0.96 19.06 15.07
N GLY A 219 -2.00 18.46 15.67
CA GLY A 219 -3.27 19.13 15.98
C GLY A 219 -4.52 18.62 15.24
N HIS A 220 -4.43 17.58 14.43
CA HIS A 220 -5.54 17.19 13.52
C HIS A 220 -6.22 15.84 13.80
N LEU A 221 -5.63 14.95 14.61
CA LEU A 221 -6.26 13.68 15.00
C LEU A 221 -6.01 13.37 16.49
N PRO A 222 -7.02 12.95 17.27
CA PRO A 222 -6.81 12.52 18.64
C PRO A 222 -6.16 11.12 18.74
N CYS A 223 -5.70 10.49 17.65
CA CYS A 223 -5.29 9.08 17.61
C CYS A 223 -3.79 8.81 17.89
N ARG A 224 -3.46 7.61 18.42
CA ARG A 224 -2.07 7.14 18.52
C ARG A 224 -1.60 6.72 17.12
N ARG A 225 -0.64 7.47 16.57
CA ARG A 225 0.00 7.18 15.27
C ARG A 225 0.99 6.02 15.44
N ILE A 226 0.89 4.98 14.60
CA ILE A 226 2.00 4.05 14.39
C ILE A 226 2.65 4.48 13.08
N ARG A 227 3.84 5.08 13.16
CA ARG A 227 4.63 5.49 11.98
C ARG A 227 5.55 4.35 11.57
N LEU A 228 5.42 3.93 10.32
CA LEU A 228 6.49 3.23 9.61
C LEU A 228 7.45 4.28 9.05
N HIS A 229 8.41 4.70 9.86
CA HIS A 229 9.66 5.22 9.28
C HIS A 229 10.36 4.03 8.60
N HIS A 230 11.07 4.26 7.48
CA HIS A 230 11.86 3.28 6.72
C HIS A 230 12.76 2.39 7.62
N TYR A 231 12.17 1.39 8.28
CA TYR A 231 12.84 0.39 9.12
C TYR A 231 12.51 -1.03 8.65
N SER A 232 11.74 -1.18 7.56
CA SER A 232 11.40 -2.47 6.94
C SER A 232 12.58 -3.17 6.27
N HIS A 233 13.75 -2.53 6.16
CA HIS A 233 14.96 -3.14 5.61
C HIS A 233 15.81 -3.91 6.63
N LEU A 234 15.34 -4.10 7.86
CA LEU A 234 16.04 -4.92 8.85
C LEU A 234 15.31 -6.27 8.99
N PRO A 235 15.84 -7.37 8.40
CA PRO A 235 15.28 -8.72 8.56
C PRO A 235 15.08 -9.12 10.02
N GLU A 236 15.90 -8.57 10.92
CA GLU A 236 15.80 -8.81 12.36
C GLU A 236 14.55 -8.19 12.99
N TRP A 237 14.10 -7.03 12.48
CA TRP A 237 12.90 -6.34 12.99
C TRP A 237 11.62 -7.03 12.51
N THR A 238 11.58 -7.44 11.24
CA THR A 238 10.47 -8.22 10.68
C THR A 238 10.35 -9.58 11.38
N ASN A 239 11.48 -10.26 11.65
CA ASN A 239 11.49 -11.52 12.39
C ASN A 239 11.13 -11.34 13.88
N TRP A 240 11.45 -10.20 14.48
CA TRP A 240 11.01 -9.87 15.84
C TRP A 240 9.50 -9.62 15.89
N PHE A 241 8.96 -8.85 14.95
CA PHE A 241 7.53 -8.55 14.87
C PHE A 241 6.68 -9.80 14.59
N ARG A 242 7.15 -10.70 13.72
CA ARG A 242 6.50 -12.02 13.49
C ARG A 242 6.41 -12.88 14.77
N ARG A 243 7.42 -12.85 15.63
CA ARG A 243 7.37 -13.55 16.94
C ARG A 243 6.35 -12.93 17.88
N LEU A 244 6.24 -11.60 17.84
CA LEU A 244 5.29 -10.82 18.63
C LEU A 244 3.84 -11.14 18.26
N LEU A 245 3.55 -11.28 16.95
CA LEU A 245 2.23 -11.69 16.45
C LEU A 245 1.88 -13.16 16.76
N GLN A 246 2.87 -14.04 16.92
CA GLN A 246 2.67 -15.46 17.24
C GLN A 246 2.54 -15.74 18.75
N GLY A 247 2.51 -14.71 19.60
CA GLY A 247 2.36 -14.85 21.05
C GLY A 247 3.55 -15.49 21.76
N GLY A 248 4.73 -15.51 21.13
CA GLY A 248 5.94 -16.10 21.71
C GLY A 248 6.70 -15.13 22.60
N TRP A 249 6.71 -15.38 23.91
CA TRP A 249 7.77 -14.96 24.82
C TRP A 249 8.83 -16.05 24.90
#